data_AF-A0A969WR12-F1
#
_entry.id   AF-A0A969WR12-F1
#
_cell.length_a   1.000
_cell.length_b   1.000
_cell.length_c   1.000
_cell.angle_alpha   90.00
_cell.angle_beta   90.00
_cell.angle_gamma   90.00
#
_symmetry.space_group_name_H-M   'P 1'
#
loop_
_entity.id
_entity.type
_entity.pdbx_description
1 polymer ?
#
loop_
_entity_poly.entity_id
_entity_poly.type
_entity_poly.pdbx_seq_one_letter_code
_entity_poly.pdbx_strand_id
1 'polypeptide(L)'
;DGPWKFFGLPGLILKVIDDREHYSFECIAIEKPTWGSTIYTRESKPFDVPKKRFYELQKKFHDNPAAIVEGTGLILSPLPESARRARPYNPIELSE
;
A
#
# COMPACT_ATOMS: atom_id res chain seq x y z
N ASP A 1 4.11 -1.00 20.73
CA ASP A 1 4.52 -1.59 19.45
C ASP A 1 4.45 -0.56 18.35
N GLY A 2 5.63 -0.07 17.93
CA GLY A 2 5.77 0.84 16.80
C GLY A 2 5.34 0.18 15.48
N PRO A 3 5.39 0.92 14.35
CA PRO A 3 5.01 0.38 13.06
C PRO A 3 5.69 -0.97 12.80
N TRP A 4 4.89 -1.96 12.43
CA TRP A 4 5.26 -3.38 12.41
C TRP A 4 6.51 -3.71 11.58
N LYS A 5 6.88 -2.86 10.61
CA LYS A 5 8.10 -2.98 9.81
C LYS A 5 9.37 -2.40 10.45
N PHE A 6 9.23 -1.50 11.42
CA PHE A 6 10.34 -0.85 12.14
C PHE A 6 10.35 -1.29 13.61
N PHE A 7 10.08 -2.58 13.80
CA PHE A 7 9.84 -3.27 15.06
C PHE A 7 10.83 -2.86 16.17
N GLY A 8 10.32 -2.72 17.40
CA GLY A 8 11.16 -2.52 18.60
C GLY A 8 11.49 -1.06 18.96
N LEU A 9 11.15 -0.08 18.12
CA LEU A 9 11.35 1.33 18.48
C LEU A 9 10.21 1.87 19.37
N PRO A 10 10.52 2.47 20.54
CA PRO A 10 9.51 3.15 21.34
C PRO A 10 9.11 4.49 20.70
N GLY A 11 7.82 4.82 20.78
CA GLY A 11 7.29 6.12 20.34
C GLY A 11 6.83 6.19 18.88
N LEU A 12 6.69 7.41 18.38
CA LEU A 12 6.21 7.72 17.03
C LEU A 12 7.39 8.00 16.09
N ILE A 13 7.44 7.30 14.96
CA ILE A 13 8.44 7.55 13.93
C ILE A 13 8.03 8.75 13.09
N LEU A 14 8.81 9.84 13.17
CA LEU A 14 8.58 11.06 12.41
C LEU A 14 9.47 11.19 11.16
N LYS A 15 10.53 10.39 11.06
CA LYS A 15 11.44 10.39 9.91
C LYS A 15 12.02 9.00 9.67
N VAL A 16 12.06 8.60 8.40
CA VAL A 16 12.75 7.38 7.93
C VAL A 16 13.44 7.71 6.61
N ILE A 17 14.68 7.26 6.48
CA ILE A 17 15.46 7.32 5.24
C ILE A 17 16.02 5.92 5.00
N ASP A 18 16.07 5.46 3.75
CA ASP A 18 16.83 4.26 3.44
C ASP A 18 18.35 4.51 3.54
N ASP A 19 19.13 3.44 3.65
CA ASP A 19 20.58 3.47 3.81
C ASP A 19 21.34 4.10 2.62
N ARG A 20 20.70 4.16 1.44
CA ARG A 20 21.24 4.77 0.22
C ARG A 20 20.62 6.14 -0.08
N GLU A 21 19.80 6.67 0.82
CA GLU A 21 19.14 7.98 0.69
C GLU A 21 18.31 8.16 -0.60
N HIS A 22 17.82 7.08 -1.20
CA HIS A 22 16.93 7.14 -2.36
C HIS A 22 15.51 7.59 -2.01
N TYR A 23 15.07 7.36 -0.78
CA TYR A 23 13.73 7.61 -0.26
C TYR A 23 13.82 8.18 1.15
N SER A 24 13.28 9.38 1.35
CA SER A 24 13.15 10.03 2.66
C SER A 24 11.69 10.37 2.92
N PHE A 25 11.17 9.89 4.04
CA PHE A 25 9.83 10.21 4.53
C PHE A 25 9.99 11.02 5.82
N GLU A 26 9.44 12.23 5.85
CA GLU A 26 9.52 13.13 6.99
C GLU A 26 8.13 13.71 7.30
N CYS A 27 7.75 13.67 8.58
CA CYS A 27 6.56 14.31 9.09
C CYS A 27 6.84 15.82 9.17
N ILE A 28 6.22 16.57 8.27
CA ILE A 28 6.39 18.03 8.19
C ILE A 28 5.41 18.81 9.08
N ALA A 29 4.28 18.21 9.46
CA ALA A 29 3.27 18.82 10.32
C ALA A 29 2.38 17.75 10.98
N ILE A 30 1.89 18.06 12.18
CA ILE A 30 0.84 17.33 12.88
C ILE A 30 -0.23 18.35 13.25
N GLU A 31 -1.40 18.20 12.66
CA GLU A 31 -2.49 19.16 12.84
C GLU A 31 -3.76 18.45 13.25
N LYS A 32 -4.59 19.15 14.03
CA LYS A 32 -5.94 18.67 14.34
C LYS A 32 -6.84 19.02 13.15
N PRO A 33 -7.52 18.04 12.54
CA PRO A 33 -8.44 18.31 11.44
C PRO A 33 -9.58 19.21 11.92
N THR A 34 -9.92 20.21 11.10
CA THR A 34 -11.01 21.17 11.37
C THR A 34 -12.39 20.62 10.96
N TRP A 35 -12.42 19.56 10.17
CA TRP A 35 -13.62 18.84 9.76
C TRP A 35 -13.78 17.54 10.56
N GLY A 36 -15.01 17.03 10.63
CA GLY A 36 -15.33 15.75 11.28
C GLY A 36 -14.74 14.56 10.51
N SER A 37 -13.42 14.39 10.58
CA SER A 37 -12.73 13.27 9.97
C SER A 37 -12.73 12.07 10.90
N THR A 38 -13.78 11.26 10.85
CA THR A 38 -13.71 9.93 11.45
C THR A 38 -12.77 9.09 10.60
N ILE A 39 -11.73 8.54 11.21
CA ILE A 39 -10.93 7.49 10.57
C ILE A 39 -11.80 6.23 10.58
N TYR A 40 -12.44 5.93 9.45
CA TYR A 40 -13.21 4.69 9.29
C TYR A 40 -12.26 3.54 8.97
N THR A 41 -12.28 2.50 9.80
CA THR A 41 -11.76 1.20 9.39
C THR A 41 -12.75 0.61 8.39
N ARG A 42 -12.32 0.36 7.15
CA ARG A 42 -13.15 -0.37 6.20
C ARG A 42 -13.37 -1.78 6.73
N GLU A 43 -14.62 -2.17 6.97
CA GLU A 43 -14.95 -3.53 7.40
C GLU A 43 -14.75 -4.51 6.23
N SER A 44 -13.52 -4.99 6.06
CA SER A 44 -13.23 -6.16 5.23
C SER A 44 -12.84 -7.31 6.15
N LYS A 45 -13.48 -8.47 5.99
CA LYS A 45 -13.05 -9.68 6.70
C LYS A 45 -11.68 -10.10 6.14
N PRO A 46 -10.60 -10.06 6.95
CA PRO A 46 -9.32 -10.57 6.50
C PRO A 46 -9.42 -12.09 6.26
N PHE A 47 -8.58 -12.60 5.37
CA PHE A 47 -8.46 -14.02 5.11
C PHE A 47 -6.98 -14.37 4.96
N ASP A 48 -6.63 -15.61 5.32
CA ASP A 48 -5.25 -16.08 5.23
C ASP A 48 -4.88 -16.39 3.78
N VAL A 49 -3.68 -15.95 3.40
CA VAL A 49 -3.09 -16.24 2.10
C VAL A 49 -1.59 -16.49 2.27
N PRO A 50 -1.01 -17.50 1.61
CA PRO A 50 0.44 -17.69 1.67
C PRO A 50 1.18 -16.43 1.20
N LYS A 51 2.25 -16.03 1.90
CA LYS A 51 3.08 -14.86 1.58
C LYS A 51 3.46 -14.80 0.10
N LYS A 52 3.93 -15.91 -0.46
CA LYS A 52 4.25 -16.04 -1.89
C LYS A 52 3.05 -15.69 -2.78
N ARG A 53 1.87 -16.21 -2.45
CA ARG A 53 0.64 -15.97 -3.21
C ARG A 53 0.20 -14.51 -3.14
N PHE A 54 0.35 -13.87 -1.98
CA PHE A 54 0.09 -12.44 -1.83
C PHE A 54 0.95 -11.62 -2.80
N TYR A 55 2.27 -11.87 -2.82
CA TYR A 55 3.19 -11.15 -3.69
C TYR A 55 2.95 -11.41 -5.18
N GLU A 56 2.61 -12.64 -5.57
CA GLU A 56 2.20 -12.95 -6.93
C GLU A 56 0.98 -12.13 -7.37
N LEU A 57 -0.03 -12.01 -6.51
CA LEU A 57 -1.24 -11.24 -6.78
C LEU A 57 -0.94 -9.74 -6.84
N GLN A 58 -0.11 -9.24 -5.93
CA GLN A 58 0.33 -7.85 -5.92
C GLN A 58 1.11 -7.51 -7.21
N LYS A 59 2.06 -8.36 -7.62
CA LYS A 59 2.80 -8.18 -8.86
C LYS A 59 1.88 -8.17 -10.08
N LYS A 60 0.92 -9.11 -10.16
CA LYS A 60 -0.09 -9.14 -11.24
C LYS A 60 -0.90 -7.84 -11.32
N PHE A 61 -1.28 -7.28 -10.17
CA PHE A 61 -1.97 -6.00 -10.12
C PHE A 61 -1.09 -4.86 -10.64
N HIS A 62 0.21 -4.85 -10.32
CA HIS A 62 1.13 -3.86 -10.85
C HIS A 62 1.38 -4.04 -12.36
N ASP A 63 1.44 -5.28 -12.84
CA ASP A 63 1.65 -5.58 -14.27
C ASP A 63 0.44 -5.14 -15.12
N ASN A 64 -0.80 -5.34 -14.63
CA ASN A 64 -2.02 -4.88 -15.30
C ASN A 64 -3.16 -4.62 -14.29
N PRO A 65 -3.32 -3.36 -13.80
CA PRO A 65 -4.36 -3.01 -12.84
C PRO A 65 -5.78 -3.21 -13.40
N ALA A 66 -6.00 -2.87 -14.67
CA ALA A 66 -7.30 -2.98 -15.31
C ALA A 66 -7.83 -4.42 -15.33
N ALA A 67 -6.98 -5.40 -15.66
CA ALA A 67 -7.37 -6.81 -15.70
C ALA A 67 -7.86 -7.32 -14.33
N ILE A 68 -7.23 -6.87 -13.24
CA ILE A 68 -7.67 -7.24 -11.89
C ILE A 68 -9.03 -6.62 -11.56
N VAL A 69 -9.23 -5.33 -11.88
CA VAL A 69 -10.48 -4.62 -11.60
C VAL A 69 -11.64 -5.15 -12.45
N GLU A 70 -11.43 -5.35 -13.75
CA GLU A 70 -12.42 -5.94 -14.67
C GLU A 70 -12.83 -7.35 -14.20
N GLY A 71 -11.88 -8.15 -13.72
CA GLY A 71 -12.15 -9.48 -13.16
C GLY A 71 -13.00 -9.50 -11.89
N THR A 72 -13.23 -8.36 -11.23
CA THR A 72 -14.12 -8.27 -10.05
C THR A 72 -15.60 -8.22 -10.42
N GLY A 73 -15.94 -7.85 -11.65
CA GLY A 73 -17.32 -7.60 -12.08
C GLY A 73 -17.98 -6.36 -11.44
N LEU A 74 -17.26 -5.59 -10.62
CA LEU A 74 -17.78 -4.39 -9.94
C LEU A 74 -17.83 -3.17 -10.86
N ILE A 75 -17.03 -3.16 -11.93
CA ILE A 75 -16.99 -2.07 -12.89
C ILE A 75 -17.66 -2.53 -14.19
N LEU A 76 -18.76 -1.86 -14.53
CA LEU A 76 -19.56 -2.14 -15.71
C LEU A 76 -19.17 -1.26 -16.92
N SER A 77 -18.37 -0.23 -16.70
CA SER A 77 -17.88 0.67 -17.74
C SER A 77 -16.46 0.29 -18.20
N PRO A 78 -16.09 0.55 -19.47
CA PRO A 78 -14.73 0.35 -19.94
C PRO A 78 -13.74 1.21 -19.16
N LEU A 79 -12.62 0.62 -18.74
CA LEU A 79 -11.53 1.37 -18.13
C LEU A 79 -10.70 2.09 -19.20
N PRO A 80 -10.12 3.26 -18.87
CA PRO A 80 -9.23 3.96 -19.79
C PRO A 80 -7.95 3.16 -20.04
N GLU A 81 -7.33 3.34 -21.21
CA GLU A 81 -6.08 2.65 -21.59
C GLU A 81 -4.94 2.88 -20.58
N SER A 82 -4.93 4.03 -19.91
CA SER A 82 -3.97 4.33 -18.85
C SER A 82 -4.04 3.34 -17.67
N ALA A 83 -5.19 2.72 -17.42
CA ALA A 83 -5.37 1.74 -16.35
C ALA A 83 -4.74 0.37 -16.69
N ARG A 84 -4.44 0.11 -17.97
CA ARG A 84 -3.79 -1.13 -18.44
C ARG A 84 -2.27 -1.06 -18.37
N ARG A 85 -1.71 0.14 -18.14
CA ARG A 85 -0.26 0.35 -18.06
C ARG A 85 0.31 -0.29 -16.80
N ALA A 86 1.43 -0.98 -16.98
CA ALA A 86 2.22 -1.48 -15.86
C ALA A 86 2.65 -0.34 -14.94
N ARG A 87 2.62 -0.60 -13.64
CA ARG A 87 3.05 0.29 -12.57
C ARG A 87 4.36 -0.22 -11.97
N PRO A 88 5.27 0.66 -11.53
CA PRO A 88 6.49 0.24 -10.84
C PRO A 88 6.16 -0.69 -9.67
N TYR A 89 6.90 -1.80 -9.54
CA TYR A 89 6.72 -2.79 -8.49
C TYR A 89 7.98 -2.88 -7.64
N ASN A 90 8.04 -2.03 -6.61
CA ASN A 90 9.16 -1.94 -5.67
C ASN A 90 8.66 -2.35 -4.28
N PRO A 91 8.48 -3.66 -3.99
CA PRO A 91 8.07 -4.10 -2.67
C PRO A 91 9.13 -3.68 -1.64
N ILE A 92 8.70 -2.99 -0.59
CA ILE A 92 9.57 -2.54 0.50
C ILE A 92 9.96 -3.67 1.46
N GLU A 93 9.49 -4.89 1.22
CA GLU A 93 9.86 -6.03 2.05
C GLU A 93 11.19 -6.58 1.59
N LEU A 94 12.10 -6.71 2.54
CA LEU A 94 13.37 -7.37 2.34
C LEU A 94 13.07 -8.78 1.84
N SER A 95 13.69 -9.16 0.71
CA SER A 95 13.77 -10.55 0.30
C SER A 95 14.40 -11.33 1.46
N GLU A 96 13.64 -12.24 2.06
CA GLU A 96 14.18 -13.25 2.98
C GLU A 96 15.20 -14.13 2.27
#